data_AF-F8ABK1-F1
#
_entry.id   AF-F8ABK1-F1
#
_cell.length_a   1.000
_cell.length_b   1.000
_cell.length_c   1.000
_cell.angle_alpha   90.00
_cell.angle_beta   90.00
_cell.angle_gamma   90.00
#
_symmetry.space_group_name_H-M   'P 1'
#
loop_
_entity.id
_entity.type
_entity.pdbx_description
1 polymer ?
#
loop_
_entity_poly.entity_id
_entity_poly.type
_entity_poly.pdbx_seq_one_letter_code
_entity_poly.pdbx_strand_id
1 'polypeptide(L)'
;MNEKQKKWNWDHCNDSEVLLVRRMLYDDPLELLKQYKKSTLKKTFLKNIHLFKRENFTFWKLILDVSDEEIKQRTKNSFRTSCEIWRF
;
A
#
# COMPACT_ATOMS: atom_id res chain seq x y z
N MET A 1 -19.92 -1.19 -10.97
CA MET A 1 -19.02 -1.29 -9.79
C MET A 1 -19.24 -2.66 -9.16
N ASN A 2 -18.22 -3.52 -9.11
CA ASN A 2 -18.37 -4.88 -8.54
C ASN A 2 -18.76 -4.79 -7.05
N GLU A 3 -19.58 -5.71 -6.54
CA GLU A 3 -20.03 -5.68 -5.13
C GLU A 3 -18.87 -5.60 -4.13
N LYS A 4 -17.74 -6.27 -4.42
CA LYS A 4 -16.52 -6.20 -3.60
C LYS A 4 -15.94 -4.78 -3.48
N GLN A 5 -16.13 -3.90 -4.47
CA GLN A 5 -15.66 -2.51 -4.43
C GLN A 5 -16.55 -1.61 -3.56
N LYS A 6 -17.84 -1.93 -3.42
CA LYS A 6 -18.77 -1.17 -2.54
C LYS A 6 -18.31 -1.23 -1.08
N LYS A 7 -17.81 -2.37 -0.61
CA LYS A 7 -17.28 -2.55 0.75
C LYS A 7 -16.18 -1.55 1.12
N TRP A 8 -15.36 -1.14 0.15
CA TRP A 8 -14.20 -0.27 0.37
C TRP A 8 -14.47 1.20 0.03
N ASN A 9 -15.67 1.50 -0.48
CA ASN A 9 -16.12 2.83 -0.81
C ASN A 9 -16.76 3.52 0.41
N TRP A 10 -15.94 3.81 1.43
CA TRP A 10 -16.41 4.36 2.71
C TRP A 10 -16.95 5.79 2.60
N ASP A 11 -16.37 6.60 1.70
CA ASP A 11 -16.65 8.05 1.62
C ASP A 11 -17.20 8.47 0.24
N HIS A 12 -17.84 7.54 -0.47
CA HIS A 12 -18.22 7.71 -1.89
C HIS A 12 -17.02 8.04 -2.83
N CYS A 13 -15.79 7.78 -2.36
CA CYS A 13 -14.58 7.87 -3.15
C CYS A 13 -14.52 6.73 -4.18
N ASN A 14 -14.72 7.08 -5.45
CA ASN A 14 -14.67 6.14 -6.58
C ASN A 14 -13.25 6.02 -7.18
N ASP A 15 -12.23 6.56 -6.53
CA ASP A 15 -10.85 6.44 -6.99
C ASP A 15 -10.34 5.00 -6.80
N SER A 16 -10.08 4.33 -7.94
CA SER A 16 -9.60 2.96 -7.98
C SER A 16 -8.30 2.72 -7.20
N GLU A 17 -7.42 3.73 -7.11
CA GLU A 17 -6.17 3.61 -6.37
C GLU A 17 -6.41 3.65 -4.86
N VAL A 18 -7.25 4.58 -4.40
CA VAL A 18 -7.64 4.68 -2.99
C VAL A 18 -8.35 3.40 -2.54
N LEU A 19 -9.26 2.89 -3.36
CA LEU A 19 -9.92 1.62 -3.10
C LEU A 19 -8.91 0.46 -3.02
N LEU A 20 -7.93 0.42 -3.92
CA LEU A 20 -6.89 -0.61 -3.89
C LEU A 20 -6.01 -0.52 -2.62
N VAL A 21 -5.60 0.67 -2.21
CA VAL A 21 -4.84 0.88 -0.97
C VAL A 21 -5.64 0.39 0.24
N ARG A 22 -6.93 0.75 0.34
CA ARG A 22 -7.80 0.27 1.42
C ARG A 22 -7.87 -1.25 1.46
N ARG A 23 -8.00 -1.88 0.29
CA ARG A 23 -7.96 -3.34 0.19
C ARG A 23 -6.63 -3.92 0.65
N MET A 24 -5.50 -3.32 0.27
CA MET A 24 -4.19 -3.77 0.74
C MET A 24 -4.01 -3.63 2.26
N LEU A 25 -4.73 -2.70 2.91
CA LEU A 25 -4.63 -2.48 4.36
C LEU A 25 -5.53 -3.41 5.19
N TYR A 26 -6.68 -3.83 4.64
CA TYR A 26 -7.76 -4.41 5.45
C TYR A 26 -8.47 -5.63 4.82
N ASP A 27 -8.21 -5.94 3.55
CA ASP A 27 -8.77 -7.12 2.86
C ASP A 27 -7.86 -8.35 3.05
N ASP A 28 -8.32 -9.52 2.59
CA ASP A 28 -7.47 -10.71 2.54
C ASP A 28 -6.36 -10.55 1.48
N PRO A 29 -5.07 -10.53 1.88
CA PRO A 29 -3.96 -10.35 0.95
C PRO A 29 -3.83 -11.49 -0.06
N LEU A 30 -4.24 -12.73 0.26
CA LEU A 30 -4.16 -13.87 -0.66
C LEU A 30 -5.11 -13.68 -1.84
N GLU A 31 -6.35 -13.26 -1.57
CA GLU A 31 -7.32 -12.94 -2.60
C GLU A 31 -6.87 -11.77 -3.47
N LEU A 32 -6.20 -10.79 -2.86
CA LEU A 32 -5.69 -9.60 -3.53
C LEU A 32 -4.54 -9.95 -4.49
N LEU A 33 -3.64 -10.85 -4.08
CA LEU A 33 -2.54 -11.36 -4.91
C LEU A 33 -3.02 -12.18 -6.11
N LYS A 34 -4.18 -12.87 -6.01
CA LYS A 34 -4.80 -13.56 -7.15
C LYS A 34 -5.44 -12.59 -8.14
N GLN A 35 -6.01 -11.49 -7.65
CA GLN A 35 -6.80 -10.55 -8.45
C GLN A 35 -5.94 -9.49 -9.16
N TYR A 36 -4.79 -9.12 -8.60
CA TYR A 36 -3.95 -8.06 -9.14
C TYR A 36 -2.55 -8.56 -9.45
N LYS A 37 -1.98 -8.02 -10.54
CA LYS A 37 -0.57 -8.26 -10.86
C LYS A 37 0.33 -7.70 -9.76
N LYS A 38 1.36 -8.46 -9.39
CA LYS A 38 2.38 -8.06 -8.41
C LYS A 38 2.96 -6.67 -8.70
N SER A 39 3.21 -6.34 -9.96
CA SER A 39 3.73 -5.02 -10.38
C SER A 39 2.78 -3.87 -10.08
N THR A 40 1.46 -4.06 -10.22
CA THR A 40 0.44 -3.07 -9.87
C THR A 40 0.45 -2.81 -8.38
N LEU A 41 0.43 -3.88 -7.58
CA LEU A 41 0.48 -3.78 -6.12
C LEU A 41 1.76 -3.13 -5.63
N LYS A 42 2.92 -3.48 -6.22
CA LYS A 42 4.22 -2.85 -5.93
C LYS A 42 4.18 -1.35 -6.18
N LYS A 43 3.66 -0.92 -7.33
CA LYS A 43 3.53 0.51 -7.67
C LYS A 43 2.62 1.25 -6.67
N THR A 44 1.47 0.66 -6.34
CA THR A 44 0.52 1.26 -5.39
C THR A 44 1.09 1.32 -3.98
N PHE A 45 1.77 0.27 -3.52
CA PHE A 45 2.47 0.23 -2.24
C PHE A 45 3.54 1.31 -2.14
N LEU A 46 4.45 1.38 -3.12
CA LEU A 46 5.53 2.37 -3.14
C LEU A 46 5.03 3.82 -3.19
N LYS A 47 3.94 4.08 -3.93
CA LYS A 47 3.34 5.42 -4.00
C LYS A 47 2.67 5.83 -2.69
N ASN A 48 2.09 4.88 -1.96
CA ASN A 48 1.28 5.13 -0.76
C ASN A 48 1.94 4.59 0.51
N ILE A 49 3.27 4.45 0.51
CA ILE A 49 4.03 3.74 1.54
C ILE A 49 3.79 4.28 2.96
N HIS A 50 3.54 5.58 3.07
CA HIS A 50 3.26 6.30 4.30
C HIS A 50 1.93 5.92 4.97
N LEU A 51 1.03 5.23 4.27
CA LEU A 51 -0.25 4.74 4.82
C LEU A 51 -0.11 3.36 5.47
N PHE A 52 0.98 2.64 5.21
CA PHE A 52 1.21 1.30 5.72
C PHE A 52 1.90 1.35 7.09
N LYS A 53 1.24 0.82 8.12
CA LYS A 53 1.84 0.61 9.45
C LYS A 53 2.91 -0.49 9.39
N ARG A 54 3.78 -0.56 10.40
CA ARG A 54 4.96 -1.44 10.45
C ARG A 54 4.68 -2.90 10.06
N GLU A 55 3.59 -3.48 10.56
CA GLU A 55 3.19 -4.87 10.29
C GLU A 55 2.84 -5.07 8.81
N ASN A 56 1.89 -4.29 8.29
CA ASN A 56 1.47 -4.32 6.89
C ASN A 56 2.63 -3.96 5.94
N PHE A 57 3.46 -2.99 6.32
CA PHE A 57 4.63 -2.58 5.56
C PHE A 57 5.60 -3.74 5.38
N THR A 58 5.94 -4.44 6.47
CA THR A 58 6.90 -5.55 6.43
C THR A 58 6.37 -6.68 5.57
N PHE A 59 5.08 -7.01 5.72
CA PHE A 59 4.40 -8.00 4.89
C PHE A 59 4.47 -7.64 3.40
N TRP A 60 4.02 -6.43 3.03
CA TRP A 60 3.96 -6.03 1.63
C TRP A 60 5.34 -5.83 1.01
N LYS A 61 6.34 -5.35 1.77
CA LYS A 61 7.74 -5.29 1.32
C LYS A 61 8.25 -6.67 0.90
N LEU A 62 8.05 -7.68 1.75
CA LEU A 62 8.50 -9.05 1.50
C LEU A 62 7.76 -9.68 0.30
N ILE A 63 6.43 -9.64 0.33
CA ILE A 63 5.59 -10.27 -0.70
C ILE A 63 5.80 -9.63 -2.08
N LEU A 64 5.96 -8.30 -2.12
CA LEU A 64 6.11 -7.56 -3.36
C LEU A 64 7.56 -7.50 -3.86
N ASP A 65 8.51 -8.09 -3.12
CA ASP A 65 9.94 -8.10 -3.43
C ASP A 65 10.44 -6.67 -3.70
N VAL A 66 10.26 -5.82 -2.68
CA VAL A 66 10.64 -4.41 -2.72
C VAL A 66 11.95 -4.22 -1.99
N SER A 67 12.94 -3.67 -2.70
CA SER A 67 14.26 -3.45 -2.10
C SER A 67 14.27 -2.21 -1.19
N ASP A 68 15.25 -2.16 -0.28
CA ASP A 68 15.43 -0.99 0.58
C ASP A 68 15.82 0.26 -0.21
N GLU A 69 16.49 0.10 -1.36
CA GLU A 69 16.83 1.17 -2.28
C GLU A 69 15.58 1.78 -2.92
N GLU A 70 14.62 0.96 -3.36
CA GLU A 70 13.36 1.44 -3.93
C GLU A 70 12.55 2.25 -2.90
N ILE A 71 12.55 1.79 -1.65
CA ILE A 71 11.92 2.48 -0.53
C ILE A 71 12.63 3.81 -0.27
N LYS A 72 13.97 3.80 -0.13
CA LYS A 72 14.78 5.00 0.09
C LYS A 72 14.60 6.03 -1.02
N GLN A 73 14.59 5.62 -2.28
CA GLN A 73 14.38 6.54 -3.41
C GLN A 73 13.02 7.25 -3.32
N ARG A 74 11.96 6.51 -2.92
CA ARG A 74 10.61 7.07 -2.78
C ARG A 74 10.44 7.91 -1.52
N THR A 75 11.14 7.57 -0.45
CA THR A 75 11.05 8.28 0.84
C THR A 75 12.05 9.43 0.96
N LYS A 76 13.04 9.54 0.06
CA LYS A 76 14.07 10.59 0.06
C LYS A 76 13.50 12.02 0.11
N ASN A 77 12.29 12.21 -0.44
CA ASN A 77 11.59 13.51 -0.48
C ASN A 77 10.37 13.56 0.47
N SER A 78 10.14 12.51 1.28
CA SER A 78 9.00 12.42 2.18
C SER A 78 9.39 12.97 3.56
N PHE A 79 8.86 14.15 3.89
CA PHE A 79 9.05 14.81 5.19
C PHE A 79 8.75 13.87 6.38
N ARG A 80 7.71 13.03 6.25
CA ARG A 80 7.30 12.07 7.29
C ARG A 80 8.33 10.97 7.56
N THR A 81 9.18 10.66 6.58
CA THR A 81 10.19 9.60 6.70
C THR A 81 11.58 10.15 7.01
N SER A 82 11.83 11.42 6.68
CA SER A 82 13.05 12.14 7.06
C SER A 82 13.03 12.65 8.51
N CYS A 83 11.86 12.78 9.13
CA CYS A 83 11.77 13.10 10.55
C CYS A 83 12.16 11.89 11.41
N GLU A 84 13.37 11.91 11.97
CA GLU A 84 13.90 10.92 12.92
C GLU A 84 13.05 10.76 14.21
N ILE A 85 12.07 11.65 14.42
CA ILE A 85 11.16 11.68 15.58
C ILE A 85 10.29 10.42 15.69
N TRP A 86 10.03 9.72 14.58
CA TRP A 86 9.13 8.55 14.55
C TRP A 86 9.87 7.19 14.54
N ARG A 87 11.13 7.15 14.99
CA ARG A 87 11.85 5.89 15.27
C ARG A 87 11.52 5.42 16.70
N PHE A 88 10.37 4.75 16.87
CA PHE A 88 10.07 3.95 18.07
C PHE A 88 9.55 2.56 17.67
#